data_AF-A0A3C0AD43-F1
#
_entry.id   AF-A0A3C0AD43-F1
#
_cell.length_a   1.000
_cell.length_b   1.000
_cell.length_c   1.000
_cell.angle_alpha   90.00
_cell.angle_beta   90.00
_cell.angle_gamma   90.00
#
_symmetry.space_group_name_H-M   'P 1'
#
loop_
_entity.id
_entity.type
_entity.pdbx_description
1 polymer ?
#
loop_
_entity_poly.entity_id
_entity_poly.type
_entity_poly.pdbx_seq_one_letter_code
_entity_poly.pdbx_strand_id
1 'polypeptide(L)'
;SERWWQRNNHIAWGITTTPSPLPGHVPELSLYAIENYYVGPCRLRRFTLRQDGFVSINAPYTGGEMTTRLITFDKSKGDTPVELELNLATSAAGSVQYELLDGSGEPIPGFTLKESEEFYGDELAHTATWKGKTDLSQLAGKPVRIRFVLKDADLYSLRFRNE
;
A
#
# COMPACT_ATOMS: atom_id res chain seq x y z
N SER A 1 -21.30 -20.19 -15.74
CA SER A 1 -22.42 -21.12 -15.53
C SER A 1 -21.99 -22.52 -15.07
N GLU A 2 -20.70 -22.84 -14.90
CA GLU A 2 -20.22 -24.22 -14.60
C GLU A 2 -20.08 -24.58 -13.10
N ARG A 3 -20.59 -23.79 -12.15
CA ARG A 3 -20.37 -24.00 -10.70
C ARG A 3 -21.63 -24.32 -9.90
N TRP A 4 -22.79 -24.40 -10.56
CA TRP A 4 -24.08 -24.51 -9.89
C TRP A 4 -24.29 -25.83 -9.12
N TRP A 5 -23.46 -26.84 -9.39
CA TRP A 5 -23.52 -28.17 -8.75
C TRP A 5 -22.48 -28.38 -7.64
N GLN A 6 -21.56 -27.44 -7.39
CA GLN A 6 -20.50 -27.61 -6.37
C GLN A 6 -20.71 -26.66 -5.19
N ARG A 7 -20.93 -27.23 -4.00
CA ARG A 7 -20.96 -26.49 -2.72
C ARG A 7 -19.57 -26.21 -2.14
N ASN A 8 -18.52 -26.72 -2.79
CA ASN A 8 -17.15 -26.74 -2.28
C ASN A 8 -16.22 -26.00 -3.25
N ASN A 9 -16.10 -24.68 -3.09
CA ASN A 9 -15.02 -23.90 -3.70
C ASN A 9 -13.77 -24.03 -2.80
N HIS A 10 -13.17 -25.23 -2.78
CA HIS A 10 -11.97 -25.46 -1.98
C HIS A 10 -10.79 -24.71 -2.60
N ILE A 11 -10.32 -23.70 -1.88
CA ILE A 11 -9.04 -23.05 -2.18
C ILE A 11 -7.95 -23.96 -1.62
N ALA A 12 -6.98 -24.31 -2.47
CA ALA A 12 -5.78 -25.04 -2.06
C ALA A 12 -5.05 -24.26 -0.96
N TRP A 13 -4.40 -24.97 -0.05
CA TRP A 13 -3.75 -24.32 1.07
C TRP A 13 -2.59 -23.43 0.62
N GLY A 14 -2.61 -22.17 1.05
CA GLY A 14 -1.59 -21.17 0.77
C GLY A 14 -1.99 -20.16 -0.31
N ILE A 15 -1.46 -18.95 -0.15
CA ILE A 15 -1.44 -17.91 -1.19
C ILE A 15 0.02 -17.75 -1.58
N THR A 16 0.34 -17.86 -2.86
CA THR A 16 1.72 -17.75 -3.36
C THR A 16 1.87 -16.52 -4.23
N THR A 17 3.01 -15.84 -4.14
CA THR A 17 3.34 -14.77 -5.09
C THR A 17 3.92 -15.38 -6.35
N THR A 18 3.36 -15.04 -7.51
CA THR A 18 3.80 -15.54 -8.82
C THR A 18 3.97 -14.39 -9.81
N PRO A 19 4.86 -14.47 -10.81
CA PRO A 19 4.96 -13.46 -11.85
C PRO A 19 3.61 -13.21 -12.54
N SER A 20 3.30 -11.93 -12.80
CA SER A 20 2.16 -11.57 -13.65
C SER A 20 2.43 -12.04 -15.09
N PRO A 21 1.43 -12.61 -15.78
CA PRO A 21 1.56 -12.93 -17.20
C PRO A 21 1.53 -11.67 -18.10
N LEU A 22 1.21 -10.50 -17.54
CA LEU A 22 1.15 -9.24 -18.28
C LEU A 22 2.53 -8.53 -18.26
N PRO A 23 3.04 -8.08 -19.42
CA PRO A 23 4.32 -7.38 -19.50
C PRO A 23 4.35 -6.11 -18.65
N GLY A 24 5.37 -5.97 -17.81
CA GLY A 24 5.59 -4.77 -16.97
C GLY A 24 4.79 -4.73 -15.67
N HIS A 25 4.00 -5.76 -15.35
CA HIS A 25 3.25 -5.84 -14.09
C HIS A 25 4.06 -6.47 -12.97
N VAL A 26 3.82 -6.00 -11.74
CA VAL A 26 4.39 -6.57 -10.51
C VAL A 26 3.84 -7.99 -10.25
N PRO A 27 4.54 -8.82 -9.44
CA PRO A 27 4.04 -10.14 -9.07
C PRO A 27 2.63 -10.10 -8.44
N GLU A 28 1.86 -11.16 -8.66
CA GLU A 28 0.46 -11.28 -8.24
C GLU A 28 0.31 -12.36 -7.17
N LEU A 29 -0.63 -12.17 -6.24
CA LEU A 29 -1.09 -13.20 -5.32
C LEU A 29 -1.89 -14.24 -6.11
N SER A 30 -1.44 -15.48 -6.08
CA SER A 30 -2.09 -16.61 -6.71
C SER A 30 -2.88 -17.44 -5.69
N LEU A 31 -4.15 -17.65 -6.01
CA LEU A 31 -5.07 -18.54 -5.32
C LEU A 31 -5.40 -19.68 -6.26
N TYR A 32 -5.28 -20.92 -5.79
CA TYR A 32 -5.61 -22.09 -6.62
C TYR A 32 -6.90 -22.71 -6.11
N ALA A 33 -7.92 -22.79 -6.96
CA ALA A 33 -9.16 -23.48 -6.62
C ALA A 33 -9.30 -24.75 -7.44
N ILE A 34 -9.81 -25.80 -6.81
CA ILE A 34 -10.19 -27.03 -7.48
C ILE A 34 -11.56 -26.83 -8.12
N GLU A 35 -11.68 -27.14 -9.40
CA GLU A 35 -12.96 -27.15 -10.13
C GLU A 35 -13.28 -28.57 -10.60
N ASN A 36 -14.57 -28.88 -10.75
CA ASN A 36 -15.06 -30.13 -11.34
C ASN A 36 -14.73 -31.42 -10.55
N TYR A 37 -14.51 -31.31 -9.23
CA TYR A 37 -14.24 -32.44 -8.33
C TYR A 37 -15.18 -33.66 -8.51
N TYR A 38 -16.50 -33.43 -8.63
CA TYR A 38 -17.49 -34.51 -8.73
C TYR A 38 -17.95 -34.87 -10.16
N VAL A 39 -17.58 -34.08 -11.17
CA VAL A 39 -18.16 -34.20 -12.52
C VAL A 39 -17.12 -34.34 -13.63
N GLY A 40 -15.83 -34.39 -13.27
CA GLY A 40 -14.72 -34.67 -14.19
C GLY A 40 -14.39 -33.54 -15.18
N PRO A 41 -13.33 -33.70 -15.99
CA PRO A 41 -11.99 -33.87 -15.43
C PRO A 41 -11.75 -32.79 -14.35
N CYS A 42 -11.22 -33.23 -13.20
CA CYS A 42 -10.81 -32.32 -12.13
C CYS A 42 -9.71 -31.40 -12.66
N ARG A 43 -9.82 -30.09 -12.41
CA ARG A 43 -8.80 -29.12 -12.82
C ARG A 43 -8.46 -28.17 -11.69
N LEU A 44 -7.20 -27.76 -11.65
CA LEU A 44 -6.71 -26.71 -10.77
C LEU A 44 -6.73 -25.39 -11.55
N ARG A 45 -7.49 -24.40 -11.08
CA ARG A 45 -7.53 -23.06 -11.66
C ARG A 45 -6.78 -22.09 -10.77
N ARG A 46 -5.87 -21.32 -11.37
CA ARG A 46 -5.22 -20.17 -10.73
C ARG A 46 -6.09 -18.92 -10.93
N PHE A 47 -6.45 -18.28 -9.83
CA PHE A 47 -6.93 -16.91 -9.78
C PHE A 47 -5.79 -16.04 -9.31
N THR A 48 -5.71 -14.83 -9.84
CA THR A 48 -4.69 -13.89 -9.43
C THR A 48 -5.31 -12.61 -8.90
N LEU A 49 -4.62 -11.99 -7.96
CA LEU A 49 -4.96 -10.71 -7.37
C LEU A 49 -3.70 -9.86 -7.28
N ARG A 50 -3.84 -8.55 -7.50
CA ARG A 50 -2.76 -7.58 -7.32
C ARG A 50 -2.31 -7.62 -5.85
N GLN A 51 -1.01 -7.69 -5.57
CA GLN A 51 -0.49 -7.74 -4.19
C GLN A 51 -0.97 -6.53 -3.38
N ASP A 52 -1.01 -5.36 -4.00
CA ASP A 52 -1.25 -4.10 -3.32
C ASP A 52 -2.71 -3.65 -3.41
N GLY A 53 -3.62 -4.49 -3.92
CA GLY A 53 -5.02 -4.14 -4.17
C GLY A 53 -6.03 -4.90 -3.31
N PHE A 54 -5.59 -5.62 -2.26
CA PHE A 54 -6.47 -6.52 -1.51
C PHE A 54 -7.27 -5.81 -0.41
N VAL A 55 -6.64 -4.91 0.33
CA VAL A 55 -7.23 -4.15 1.43
C VAL A 55 -6.58 -2.78 1.46
N SER A 56 -7.39 -1.74 1.57
CA SER A 56 -6.93 -0.38 1.82
C SER A 56 -7.36 0.07 3.20
N ILE A 57 -6.64 1.07 3.71
CA ILE A 57 -7.20 1.98 4.69
C ILE A 57 -8.04 2.96 3.91
N ASN A 58 -9.35 2.80 4.02
CA ASN A 58 -10.33 3.64 3.34
C ASN A 58 -10.82 4.75 4.29
N ALA A 59 -10.90 5.98 3.78
CA ALA A 59 -11.61 7.07 4.44
C ALA A 59 -12.79 7.52 3.56
N PRO A 60 -14.00 7.69 4.14
CA PRO A 60 -15.14 8.21 3.41
C PRO A 60 -14.96 9.69 3.04
N TYR A 61 -15.88 10.24 2.26
CA TYR A 61 -15.89 11.66 1.90
C TYR A 61 -15.95 12.63 3.08
N THR A 62 -16.45 12.19 4.24
CA THR A 62 -16.42 13.00 5.48
C THR A 62 -15.02 13.13 6.07
N GLY A 63 -14.04 12.39 5.54
CA GLY A 63 -12.67 12.35 6.02
C GLY A 63 -12.42 11.30 7.10
N GLY A 64 -11.15 11.06 7.37
CA GLY A 64 -10.65 10.17 8.41
C GLY A 64 -9.15 10.37 8.61
N GLU A 65 -8.64 9.85 9.71
CA GLU A 65 -7.21 9.89 10.01
C GLU A 65 -6.69 8.53 10.42
N MET A 66 -5.43 8.27 10.10
CA MET A 66 -4.71 7.07 10.51
C MET A 66 -3.31 7.45 10.94
N THR A 67 -2.83 6.86 12.03
CA THR A 67 -1.44 7.02 12.47
C THR A 67 -0.79 5.66 12.59
N THR A 68 0.40 5.51 12.03
CA THR A 68 1.17 4.26 12.11
C THR A 68 1.62 3.96 13.54
N ARG A 69 2.05 2.72 13.77
CA ARG A 69 2.96 2.42 14.89
C ARG A 69 4.30 3.13 14.65
N LEU A 70 5.15 3.13 15.68
CA LEU A 70 6.53 3.60 15.52
C LEU A 70 7.25 2.73 14.48
N ILE A 71 7.88 3.38 13.52
CA ILE A 71 8.68 2.79 12.46
C ILE A 71 10.08 3.38 12.59
N THR A 72 11.09 2.52 12.46
CA THR A 72 12.48 2.92 12.33
C THR A 72 13.00 2.37 11.02
N PHE A 73 13.75 3.19 10.30
CA PHE A 73 14.35 2.82 9.02
C PHE A 73 15.83 3.20 9.00
N ASP A 74 16.59 2.46 8.21
CA ASP A 74 18.02 2.66 8.04
C ASP A 74 18.31 3.74 6.99
N LYS A 75 19.53 4.27 7.04
CA LYS A 75 20.06 5.11 5.97
C LYS A 75 20.19 4.32 4.67
N SER A 76 20.21 5.03 3.56
CA SER A 76 20.53 4.43 2.28
C SER A 76 21.96 3.89 2.22
N LYS A 77 22.18 2.89 1.38
CA LYS A 77 23.52 2.37 1.05
C LYS A 77 24.19 3.28 0.03
N GLY A 78 24.78 4.38 0.51
CA GLY A 78 25.52 5.35 -0.30
C GLY A 78 24.95 6.77 -0.17
N ASP A 79 25.12 7.58 -1.21
CA ASP A 79 24.70 8.98 -1.23
C ASP A 79 23.28 9.19 -1.80
N THR A 80 22.44 8.15 -1.83
CA THR A 80 21.03 8.29 -2.26
C THR A 80 20.13 8.69 -1.07
N PRO A 81 19.10 9.53 -1.30
CA PRO A 81 18.19 9.96 -0.25
C PRO A 81 17.30 8.80 0.21
N VAL A 82 16.84 8.87 1.46
CA VAL A 82 15.77 7.99 1.95
C VAL A 82 14.44 8.68 1.70
N GLU A 83 13.50 8.03 1.03
CA GLU A 83 12.21 8.63 0.66
C GLU A 83 11.04 7.80 1.18
N LEU A 84 9.93 8.45 1.52
CA LEU A 84 8.68 7.77 1.83
C LEU A 84 7.89 7.58 0.54
N GLU A 85 7.69 6.33 0.13
CA GLU A 85 6.92 5.96 -1.04
C GLU A 85 5.56 5.37 -0.61
N LEU A 86 4.49 5.79 -1.27
CA LEU A 86 3.11 5.46 -0.93
C LEU A 86 2.39 4.86 -2.14
N ASN A 87 1.54 3.87 -1.91
CA ASN A 87 0.54 3.41 -2.87
C ASN A 87 -0.83 3.86 -2.39
N LEU A 88 -1.45 4.76 -3.15
CA LEU A 88 -2.68 5.41 -2.72
C LEU A 88 -3.52 5.89 -3.92
N ALA A 89 -4.83 5.95 -3.69
CA ALA A 89 -5.79 6.43 -4.67
C ALA A 89 -6.85 7.32 -4.00
N THR A 90 -7.38 8.29 -4.73
CA THR A 90 -8.47 9.17 -4.30
C THR A 90 -9.54 9.25 -5.37
N SER A 91 -10.76 9.62 -4.98
CA SER A 91 -11.74 10.10 -5.95
C SER A 91 -11.35 11.48 -6.49
N ALA A 92 -12.10 11.97 -7.48
CA ALA A 92 -11.89 13.31 -8.07
C ALA A 92 -12.07 14.47 -7.08
N ALA A 93 -12.79 14.25 -5.98
CA ALA A 93 -13.00 15.24 -4.91
C ALA A 93 -12.37 14.80 -3.57
N GLY A 94 -11.58 13.73 -3.60
CA GLY A 94 -10.85 13.20 -2.46
C GLY A 94 -9.44 13.77 -2.38
N SER A 95 -8.78 13.52 -1.26
CA SER A 95 -7.40 13.92 -1.04
C SER A 95 -6.69 13.12 0.05
N VAL A 96 -5.36 13.16 0.02
CA VAL A 96 -4.47 12.62 1.06
C VAL A 96 -3.44 13.68 1.44
N GLN A 97 -3.27 13.89 2.74
CA GLN A 97 -2.11 14.60 3.31
C GLN A 97 -1.43 13.73 4.35
N TYR A 98 -0.16 14.01 4.62
CA TYR A 98 0.65 13.21 5.52
C TYR A 98 1.64 14.05 6.34
N GLU A 99 1.94 13.62 7.55
CA GLU A 99 2.97 14.23 8.39
C GLU A 99 3.79 13.19 9.15
N LEU A 100 5.03 13.55 9.49
CA LEU A 100 5.88 12.75 10.35
C LEU A 100 5.78 13.25 11.79
N LEU A 101 5.55 12.32 12.71
CA LEU A 101 5.56 12.56 14.14
C LEU A 101 6.76 11.88 14.77
N ASP A 102 7.27 12.45 15.86
CA ASP A 102 8.35 11.85 16.62
C ASP A 102 7.88 10.69 17.53
N GLY A 103 8.81 10.16 18.34
CA GLY A 103 8.53 9.09 19.29
C GLY A 103 7.45 9.40 20.32
N SER A 104 7.25 10.69 20.63
CA SER A 104 6.24 11.18 21.57
C SER A 104 4.89 11.49 20.90
N GLY A 105 4.86 11.53 19.56
CA GLY A 105 3.66 11.86 18.78
C GLY A 105 3.57 13.33 18.39
N GLU A 106 4.63 14.11 18.58
CA GLU A 106 4.67 15.53 18.19
C GLU A 106 5.10 15.68 16.72
N PRO A 107 4.50 16.61 15.96
CA PRO A 107 4.88 16.85 14.57
C PRO A 107 6.35 17.28 14.43
N ILE A 108 7.07 16.64 13.51
CA ILE A 108 8.47 16.96 13.23
C ILE A 108 8.54 18.20 12.33
N PRO A 109 9.22 19.29 12.76
CA PRO A 109 9.36 20.49 11.94
C PRO A 109 10.00 20.19 10.58
N GLY A 110 9.43 20.73 9.50
CA GLY A 110 9.86 20.45 8.14
C GLY A 110 9.16 19.25 7.49
N PHE A 111 8.40 18.46 8.27
CA PHE A 111 7.63 17.30 7.83
C PHE A 111 6.20 17.32 8.41
N THR A 112 5.67 18.52 8.65
CA THR A 112 4.33 18.73 9.25
C THR A 112 3.23 18.68 8.19
N LEU A 113 1.98 18.52 8.62
CA LEU A 113 0.83 18.48 7.69
C LEU A 113 0.69 19.75 6.84
N LYS A 114 1.01 20.91 7.42
CA LYS A 114 1.00 22.21 6.71
C LYS A 114 2.09 22.34 5.66
N GLU A 115 3.12 21.50 5.74
CA GLU A 115 4.24 21.47 4.81
C GLU A 115 4.09 20.36 3.78
N SER A 116 3.25 19.36 4.05
CA SER A 116 2.87 18.30 3.10
C SER A 116 2.19 18.88 1.88
N GLU A 117 2.55 18.38 0.70
CA GLU A 117 1.66 18.53 -0.45
C GLU A 117 0.40 17.68 -0.25
N GLU A 118 -0.72 18.19 -0.74
CA GLU A 118 -1.98 17.45 -0.80
C GLU A 118 -2.01 16.64 -2.09
N PHE A 119 -2.17 15.33 -1.95
CA PHE A 119 -2.26 14.41 -3.07
C PHE A 119 -3.72 14.17 -3.48
N TYR A 120 -3.94 14.07 -4.79
CA TYR A 120 -5.17 13.56 -5.41
C TYR A 120 -4.77 12.79 -6.68
N GLY A 121 -5.43 11.66 -6.95
CA GLY A 121 -5.12 10.79 -8.10
C GLY A 121 -5.03 9.32 -7.73
N ASP A 122 -4.36 8.53 -8.56
CA ASP A 122 -4.12 7.09 -8.36
C ASP A 122 -2.65 6.80 -8.72
N GLU A 123 -1.82 6.55 -7.70
CA GLU A 123 -0.39 6.32 -7.86
C GLU A 123 0.05 5.08 -7.07
N LEU A 124 0.75 4.18 -7.75
CA LEU A 124 1.32 2.97 -7.15
C LEU A 124 2.62 3.25 -6.37
N ALA A 125 3.31 4.35 -6.67
CA ALA A 125 4.62 4.70 -6.13
C ALA A 125 4.77 6.22 -5.99
N HIS A 126 3.89 6.84 -5.20
CA HIS A 126 3.92 8.26 -4.90
C HIS A 126 5.04 8.58 -3.90
N THR A 127 5.97 9.47 -4.26
CA THR A 127 6.98 9.97 -3.32
C THR A 127 6.41 11.12 -2.50
N ALA A 128 6.33 10.93 -1.19
CA ALA A 128 5.86 11.94 -0.27
C ALA A 128 6.78 13.19 -0.27
N THR A 129 6.18 14.37 -0.32
CA THR A 129 6.90 15.65 -0.37
C THR A 129 6.43 16.61 0.72
N TRP A 130 7.38 17.38 1.27
CA TRP A 130 7.11 18.48 2.18
C TRP A 130 7.76 19.75 1.66
N LYS A 131 6.98 20.66 1.07
CA LYS A 131 7.47 21.86 0.35
C LYS A 131 8.62 21.54 -0.61
N GLY A 132 8.46 20.47 -1.39
CA GLY A 132 9.45 19.99 -2.35
C GLY A 132 10.63 19.20 -1.76
N LYS A 133 10.67 18.96 -0.44
CA LYS A 133 11.65 18.08 0.20
C LYS A 133 11.15 16.64 0.22
N THR A 134 11.97 15.70 -0.22
CA THR A 134 11.69 14.25 -0.19
C THR A 134 12.64 13.47 0.71
N ASP A 135 13.82 14.03 1.00
CA ASP A 135 14.87 13.32 1.74
C ASP A 135 14.64 13.27 3.26
N LEU A 136 14.51 12.05 3.76
CA LEU A 136 14.28 11.68 5.16
C LEU A 136 15.54 11.14 5.83
N SER A 137 16.71 11.21 5.19
CA SER A 137 17.97 10.64 5.71
C SER A 137 18.35 11.18 7.10
N GLN A 138 17.91 12.39 7.46
CA GLN A 138 18.13 12.99 8.79
C GLN A 138 17.32 12.33 9.93
N LEU A 139 16.31 11.54 9.57
CA LEU A 139 15.45 10.80 10.51
C LEU A 139 15.83 9.32 10.61
N ALA A 140 16.75 8.84 9.79
CA ALA A 140 17.21 7.45 9.85
C ALA A 140 17.73 7.07 11.24
N GLY A 141 17.34 5.88 11.71
CA GLY A 141 17.62 5.36 13.04
C GLY A 141 16.77 5.97 14.17
N LYS A 142 15.90 6.96 13.88
CA LYS A 142 14.97 7.52 14.86
C LYS A 142 13.59 6.87 14.71
N PRO A 143 12.92 6.44 15.79
CA PRO A 143 11.53 6.02 15.73
C PRO A 143 10.62 7.19 15.35
N VAL A 144 9.84 7.03 14.29
CA VAL A 144 8.86 8.01 13.81
C VAL A 144 7.50 7.36 13.60
N ARG A 145 6.44 8.17 13.57
CA ARG A 145 5.12 7.77 13.08
C ARG A 145 4.79 8.57 11.83
N ILE A 146 3.91 8.01 11.00
CA ILE A 146 3.30 8.74 9.90
C ILE A 146 1.83 8.91 10.26
N ARG A 147 1.35 10.15 10.26
CA ARG A 147 -0.09 10.45 10.37
C ARG A 147 -0.60 10.85 9.00
N PHE A 148 -1.64 10.18 8.56
CA PHE A 148 -2.36 10.44 7.32
C PHE A 148 -3.69 11.11 7.64
N VAL A 149 -4.02 12.15 6.88
CA VAL A 149 -5.35 12.76 6.82
C VAL A 149 -5.90 12.45 5.45
N LEU A 150 -6.99 11.69 5.43
CA LEU A 150 -7.55 11.05 4.23
C LEU A 150 -8.98 11.56 4.03
N LYS A 151 -9.38 11.77 2.78
CA LYS A 151 -10.75 12.11 2.41
C LYS A 151 -11.11 11.43 1.10
N ASP A 152 -12.14 10.58 1.11
CA ASP A 152 -12.57 9.80 -0.07
C ASP A 152 -11.38 9.15 -0.79
N ALA A 153 -10.59 8.43 -0.01
CA ALA A 153 -9.26 7.97 -0.38
C ALA A 153 -8.96 6.58 0.18
N ASP A 154 -8.10 5.87 -0.52
CA ASP A 154 -7.57 4.56 -0.20
C ASP A 154 -6.05 4.63 -0.08
N LEU A 155 -5.52 4.25 1.08
CA LEU A 155 -4.10 4.03 1.30
C LEU A 155 -3.83 2.52 1.33
N TYR A 156 -3.06 2.02 0.37
CA TYR A 156 -2.79 0.60 0.21
C TYR A 156 -1.48 0.17 0.87
N SER A 157 -0.40 0.93 0.66
CA SER A 157 0.90 0.61 1.26
C SER A 157 1.77 1.84 1.47
N LEU A 158 2.78 1.68 2.31
CA LEU A 158 3.82 2.66 2.59
C LEU A 158 5.16 1.93 2.74
N ARG A 159 6.25 2.54 2.28
CA ARG A 159 7.60 2.06 2.53
C ARG A 159 8.61 3.21 2.59
N PHE A 160 9.65 3.05 3.40
CA PHE A 160 10.85 3.87 3.30
C PHE A 160 11.78 3.24 2.27
N ARG A 161 12.02 3.93 1.16
CA ARG A 161 12.92 3.50 0.10
C ARG A 161 14.33 3.96 0.44
N ASN A 162 15.25 3.01 0.64
CA ASN A 162 16.63 3.24 1.08
C ASN A 162 17.64 2.37 0.29
N GLU A 163 17.33 2.07 -0.96
CA GLU A 163 18.17 1.34 -1.91
C GLU A 163 18.81 2.27 -2.94
#